data_AF-A0A0A0MBA5-F1
#
_entry.id   AF-A0A0A0MBA5-F1
#
_cell.length_a   1.000
_cell.length_b   1.000
_cell.length_c   1.000
_cell.angle_alpha   90.00
_cell.angle_beta   90.00
_cell.angle_gamma   90.00
#
_symmetry.space_group_name_H-M   'P 1'
#
loop_
_entity.id
_entity.type
_entity.pdbx_description
1 polymer ?
#
loop_
_entity_poly.entity_id
_entity_poly.type
_entity_poly.pdbx_seq_one_letter_code
_entity_poly.pdbx_strand_id
1 'polypeptide(L)'
;MDVTWLLFPLLGVVAGVLAGLLGIGGGLVLVAALAWLLPALGIPQEAAMHAALASSLASIVLTAAASARAHAARGSVLWPTVAWMVPGLLLGGWLGSAFAVRVDEAVLRWLVAGYCLLAAAQMQFGKPRLVAGGEVPAPRGAPMLAAG
;
A
#
# COMPACT_ATOMS: atom_id res chain seq x y z
N MET A 1 14.58 10.59 -26.67
CA MET A 1 13.74 10.91 -25.49
C MET A 1 12.45 10.16 -25.71
N ASP A 2 12.50 8.89 -25.36
CA ASP A 2 11.69 7.90 -26.04
C ASP A 2 10.32 7.80 -25.35
N VAL A 3 9.28 7.50 -26.13
CA VAL A 3 7.85 7.49 -25.73
C VAL A 3 7.60 6.73 -24.40
N THR A 4 8.50 5.82 -24.05
CA THR A 4 8.59 5.10 -22.79
C THR A 4 8.55 5.98 -21.52
N TRP A 5 9.08 7.20 -21.55
CA TRP A 5 9.06 8.10 -20.39
C TRP A 5 7.66 8.66 -20.08
N LEU A 6 6.80 8.79 -21.10
CA LEU A 6 5.41 9.23 -20.94
C LEU A 6 4.49 8.13 -20.37
N LEU A 7 4.91 6.86 -20.42
CA LEU A 7 4.15 5.76 -19.85
C LEU A 7 4.12 5.80 -18.32
N PHE A 8 5.19 6.27 -17.66
CA PHE A 8 5.25 6.34 -16.20
C PHE A 8 4.18 7.25 -15.57
N PRO A 9 4.00 8.51 -16.00
CA PRO A 9 2.94 9.36 -15.44
C PRO A 9 1.55 8.86 -15.82
N LEU A 10 1.35 8.32 -17.03
CA LEU A 10 0.07 7.75 -17.44
C LEU A 10 -0.31 6.54 -16.57
N LEU A 11 0.64 5.64 -16.34
CA LEU A 11 0.49 4.50 -15.45
C LEU A 11 0.21 4.95 -14.02
N GLY A 12 0.91 5.98 -13.54
CA GLY A 12 0.68 6.57 -12.23
C GLY A 12 -0.74 7.14 -12.07
N VAL A 13 -1.26 7.83 -13.09
CA VAL A 13 -2.63 8.36 -13.09
C VAL A 13 -3.65 7.23 -13.08
N VAL A 14 -3.51 6.24 -13.97
CA VAL A 14 -4.44 5.10 -14.03
C VAL A 14 -4.42 4.30 -12.73
N ALA A 15 -3.24 3.98 -12.22
CA ALA A 15 -3.10 3.27 -10.95
C ALA A 15 -3.63 4.09 -9.77
N GLY A 16 -3.41 5.41 -9.75
CA GLY A 16 -3.95 6.31 -8.73
C GLY A 16 -5.47 6.38 -8.73
N VAL A 17 -6.09 6.44 -9.91
CA VAL A 17 -7.56 6.41 -10.04
C VAL A 17 -8.12 5.07 -9.58
N LEU A 18 -7.56 3.96 -10.07
CA LEU A 18 -7.98 2.61 -9.65
C LEU A 18 -7.81 2.42 -8.14
N ALA A 19 -6.73 2.93 -7.57
CA ALA A 19 -6.47 2.90 -6.14
C ALA A 19 -7.48 3.70 -5.32
N GLY A 20 -7.86 4.89 -5.81
CA GLY A 20 -8.87 5.73 -5.15
C GLY A 20 -10.25 5.09 -5.18
N LEU A 21 -10.62 4.45 -6.29
CA LEU A 21 -11.90 3.74 -6.42
C LEU A 21 -11.96 2.50 -5.53
N LEU A 22 -10.84 1.80 -5.39
CA LEU A 22 -10.73 0.54 -4.67
C LEU A 22 -10.49 0.73 -3.17
N GLY A 23 -10.00 1.91 -2.76
CA GLY A 23 -9.77 2.27 -1.35
C GLY A 23 -8.59 1.55 -0.68
N ILE A 24 -7.77 0.80 -1.43
CA ILE A 24 -6.68 -0.04 -0.87
C ILE A 24 -5.37 0.74 -0.67
N GLY A 25 -5.27 1.97 -1.18
CA GLY A 25 -4.00 2.71 -1.24
C GLY A 25 -3.13 2.11 -2.35
N GLY A 26 -2.88 2.85 -3.41
CA GLY A 26 -2.54 2.32 -4.74
C GLY A 26 -1.24 1.56 -4.91
N GLY A 27 -0.55 1.27 -3.82
CA GLY A 27 0.74 0.63 -3.88
C GLY A 27 0.70 -0.78 -4.44
N LEU A 28 -0.34 -1.58 -4.17
CA LEU A 28 -0.41 -2.93 -4.75
C LEU A 28 -0.47 -2.89 -6.29
N VAL A 29 -1.28 -1.97 -6.83
CA VAL A 29 -1.40 -1.74 -8.28
C VAL A 29 -0.07 -1.23 -8.85
N LEU A 30 0.59 -0.30 -8.14
CA LEU A 30 1.90 0.22 -8.54
C LEU A 30 3.00 -0.84 -8.54
N VAL A 31 3.06 -1.71 -7.51
CA VAL A 31 4.05 -2.79 -7.41
C VAL A 31 3.88 -3.76 -8.57
N ALA A 32 2.65 -4.22 -8.83
CA ALA A 32 2.39 -5.17 -9.92
C ALA A 32 2.78 -4.59 -11.29
N ALA A 33 2.46 -3.31 -11.52
CA ALA A 33 2.80 -2.65 -12.77
C ALA A 33 4.32 -2.41 -12.92
N LEU A 34 4.99 -1.92 -11.86
CA LEU A 34 6.43 -1.66 -11.89
C LEU A 34 7.25 -2.95 -11.95
N ALA A 35 6.82 -4.02 -11.28
CA ALA A 35 7.47 -5.33 -11.32
C ALA A 35 7.47 -5.94 -12.73
N TRP A 36 6.47 -5.60 -13.56
CA TRP A 36 6.43 -5.98 -14.97
C TRP A 36 7.19 -5.00 -15.87
N LEU A 37 7.11 -3.70 -15.57
CA LEU A 37 7.66 -2.66 -16.44
C LEU A 37 9.19 -2.52 -16.32
N LEU A 38 9.77 -2.60 -15.12
CA LEU A 38 11.22 -2.44 -14.91
C LEU A 38 12.06 -3.50 -15.65
N PRO A 39 11.73 -4.80 -15.62
CA PRO A 39 12.46 -5.81 -16.40
C PRO A 39 12.36 -5.57 -17.91
N ALA A 40 11.22 -5.07 -18.39
CA ALA A 40 11.00 -4.74 -19.81
C ALA A 40 11.85 -3.54 -20.29
N LEU A 41 12.31 -2.70 -19.37
CA LEU A 41 13.23 -1.57 -19.61
C LEU A 41 14.72 -1.96 -19.56
N GLY A 42 15.04 -3.24 -19.33
CA GLY A 42 16.42 -3.73 -19.27
C GLY A 42 17.11 -3.55 -17.92
N ILE A 43 16.35 -3.22 -16.86
CA ILE A 43 16.88 -3.20 -15.48
C ILE A 43 17.08 -4.65 -15.02
N PRO A 44 18.25 -5.00 -14.44
CA PRO A 44 18.49 -6.34 -13.93
C PRO A 44 17.40 -6.74 -12.96
N GLN A 45 16.94 -7.97 -13.12
CA GLN A 45 15.80 -8.49 -12.37
C GLN A 45 16.04 -8.52 -10.86
N GLU A 46 17.30 -8.35 -10.43
CA GLU A 46 17.84 -8.28 -9.06
C GLU A 46 17.76 -6.89 -8.38
N ALA A 47 17.37 -5.85 -9.12
CA ALA A 47 17.12 -4.53 -8.54
C ALA A 47 15.70 -4.05 -8.83
N ALA A 48 15.03 -4.71 -9.78
CA ALA A 48 13.71 -4.34 -10.23
C ALA A 48 12.64 -4.53 -9.15
N MET A 49 12.69 -5.62 -8.37
CA MET A 49 11.66 -5.86 -7.35
C MET A 49 11.81 -4.90 -6.17
N HIS A 50 13.03 -4.71 -5.65
CA HIS A 50 13.27 -3.76 -4.56
C HIS A 50 12.95 -2.32 -4.97
N ALA A 51 13.30 -1.90 -6.19
CA ALA A 51 12.97 -0.57 -6.69
C ALA A 51 11.45 -0.37 -6.86
N ALA A 52 10.73 -1.38 -7.37
CA ALA A 52 9.28 -1.35 -7.51
C ALA A 52 8.58 -1.24 -6.14
N LEU A 53 9.03 -2.05 -5.17
CA LEU A 53 8.50 -2.02 -3.81
C LEU A 53 8.78 -0.69 -3.11
N ALA A 54 10.02 -0.20 -3.17
CA ALA A 54 10.41 1.06 -2.54
C ALA A 54 9.63 2.26 -3.11
N SER A 55 9.53 2.33 -4.45
CA SER A 55 8.79 3.40 -5.14
C SER A 55 7.30 3.37 -4.80
N SER A 56 6.72 2.17 -4.74
CA SER A 56 5.33 2.00 -4.36
C SER A 56 5.05 2.36 -2.91
N LEU A 57 5.89 1.93 -1.97
CA LEU A 57 5.77 2.29 -0.55
C LEU A 57 5.89 3.81 -0.35
N ALA A 58 6.80 4.47 -1.06
CA ALA A 58 6.91 5.93 -1.04
C ALA A 58 5.60 6.59 -1.52
N SER A 59 4.99 6.08 -2.59
CA SER A 59 3.69 6.55 -3.08
C SER A 59 2.54 6.28 -2.09
N ILE A 60 2.55 5.12 -1.40
CA ILE A 60 1.59 4.81 -0.33
C ILE A 60 1.70 5.83 0.80
N VAL A 61 2.92 6.19 1.23
CA VAL A 61 3.11 7.20 2.30
C VAL A 61 2.51 8.54 1.90
N LEU A 62 2.74 9.00 0.66
CA LEU A 62 2.17 10.26 0.16
C LEU A 62 0.63 10.21 0.07
N THR A 63 0.08 9.13 -0.48
CA THR A 63 -1.38 8.97 -0.62
C THR A 63 -2.07 8.77 0.73
N ALA A 64 -1.44 8.07 1.67
CA ALA A 64 -1.90 7.93 3.04
C ALA A 64 -1.87 9.26 3.79
N ALA A 65 -0.80 10.06 3.64
CA ALA A 65 -0.73 11.40 4.23
C ALA A 65 -1.82 12.33 3.67
N ALA A 66 -2.05 12.32 2.35
CA ALA A 66 -3.15 13.07 1.73
C ALA A 66 -4.52 12.60 2.26
N SER A 67 -4.74 11.29 2.38
CA SER A 67 -5.98 10.71 2.90
C SER A 67 -6.22 11.03 4.38
N ALA A 68 -5.15 11.01 5.19
CA ALA A 68 -5.17 11.36 6.60
C ALA A 68 -5.49 12.85 6.79
N ARG A 69 -4.87 13.74 5.99
CA ARG A 69 -5.20 15.17 5.99
C ARG A 69 -6.67 15.42 5.63
N ALA A 70 -7.20 14.72 4.63
CA ALA A 70 -8.60 14.83 4.24
C ALA A 70 -9.55 14.37 5.36
N HIS A 71 -9.22 13.29 6.09
CA HIS A 71 -10.00 12.85 7.26
C HIS A 71 -9.87 13.81 8.45
N ALA A 72 -8.67 14.34 8.70
CA ALA A 72 -8.43 15.31 9.76
C ALA A 72 -9.26 16.59 9.54
N ALA A 73 -9.34 17.06 8.29
CA ALA A 73 -10.17 18.20 7.91
C ALA A 73 -11.67 17.96 8.13
N ARG A 74 -12.13 16.70 8.13
CA ARG A 74 -13.53 16.31 8.43
C ARG A 74 -13.79 16.09 9.91
N GLY A 75 -12.79 16.26 10.79
CA GLY A 75 -12.93 16.07 12.23
C GLY A 75 -13.12 14.60 12.66
N SER A 76 -12.96 13.63 11.75
CA SER A 76 -13.20 12.21 12.00
C SER A 76 -11.96 11.43 12.42
N VAL A 77 -10.93 12.11 12.92
CA VAL A 77 -9.66 11.50 13.34
C VAL A 77 -9.59 11.36 14.86
N LEU A 78 -9.52 10.12 15.34
CA LEU A 78 -9.23 9.79 16.72
C LEU A 78 -7.71 9.85 16.97
N TRP A 79 -7.21 11.04 17.30
CA TRP A 79 -5.78 11.28 17.58
C TRP A 79 -5.14 10.31 18.59
N PRO A 80 -5.82 9.87 19.68
CA PRO A 80 -5.25 8.88 20.59
C PRO A 80 -4.96 7.53 19.93
N THR A 81 -5.82 7.10 19.01
CA THR A 81 -5.64 5.85 18.25
C THR A 81 -4.48 5.98 17.28
N VAL A 82 -4.38 7.12 16.58
CA VAL A 82 -3.25 7.40 15.68
C VAL A 82 -1.93 7.37 16.44
N ALA A 83 -1.87 8.00 17.62
CA ALA A 83 -0.67 8.02 18.45
C ALA A 83 -0.19 6.62 18.87
N TRP A 84 -1.11 5.67 19.09
CA TRP A 84 -0.79 4.26 19.37
C TRP A 84 -0.40 3.46 18.12
N MET A 85 -0.99 3.76 16.96
CA MET A 85 -0.69 3.06 15.71
C MET A 85 0.65 3.48 15.09
N VAL A 86 1.03 4.76 15.22
CA VAL A 86 2.28 5.30 14.66
C VAL A 86 3.53 4.51 15.09
N PRO A 87 3.78 4.22 16.38
CA PRO A 87 4.97 3.46 16.76
C PRO A 87 4.96 2.03 16.21
N GLY A 88 3.80 1.38 16.16
CA GLY A 88 3.66 0.06 15.52
C GLY A 88 3.95 0.09 14.02
N LEU A 89 3.49 1.13 13.32
CA LEU A 89 3.75 1.33 11.90
C LEU A 89 5.24 1.60 11.62
N LEU A 90 5.89 2.41 12.45
CA LEU A 90 7.31 2.71 12.35
C LEU A 90 8.18 1.47 12.62
N LEU A 91 7.88 0.73 13.70
CA LEU A 91 8.59 -0.52 14.03
C LEU A 91 8.37 -1.58 12.96
N GLY A 92 7.13 -1.78 12.51
CA GLY A 92 6.80 -2.74 11.46
C GLY A 92 7.45 -2.39 10.12
N GLY A 93 7.45 -1.11 9.74
CA GLY A 93 8.14 -0.63 8.54
C GLY A 93 9.65 -0.82 8.62
N TRP A 94 10.25 -0.51 9.75
CA TRP A 94 11.69 -0.69 9.97
C TRP A 94 12.08 -2.17 9.94
N LEU A 95 11.41 -3.03 10.70
CA LEU A 95 11.63 -4.48 10.71
C LEU A 95 11.36 -5.11 9.33
N GLY A 96 10.27 -4.71 8.67
CA GLY A 96 9.91 -5.18 7.34
C GLY A 96 10.95 -4.80 6.30
N SER A 97 11.45 -3.55 6.33
CA SER A 97 12.52 -3.11 5.42
C SER A 97 13.84 -3.85 5.69
N ALA A 98 14.20 -4.05 6.95
CA ALA A 98 15.40 -4.78 7.34
C ALA A 98 15.34 -6.26 6.93
N PHE A 99 14.14 -6.86 6.98
CA PHE A 99 13.92 -8.22 6.50
C PHE A 99 13.96 -8.28 4.97
N ALA A 100 13.29 -7.37 4.26
CA ALA A 100 13.20 -7.35 2.80
C ALA A 100 14.57 -7.22 2.10
N VAL A 101 15.53 -6.51 2.73
CA VAL A 101 16.90 -6.38 2.19
C VAL A 101 17.73 -7.66 2.36
N ARG A 102 17.34 -8.57 3.27
CA ARG A 102 18.05 -9.82 3.55
C ARG A 102 17.48 -11.04 2.83
N VAL A 103 16.37 -10.88 2.13
CA VAL A 103 15.68 -11.96 1.39
C VAL A 103 16.12 -11.94 -0.07
N ASP A 104 16.37 -13.11 -0.62
CA ASP A 104 16.71 -13.27 -2.04
C ASP A 104 15.61 -12.71 -2.97
N GLU A 105 16.02 -12.07 -4.07
CA GLU A 105 15.14 -11.48 -5.09
C GLU A 105 14.02 -12.44 -5.53
N ALA A 106 14.40 -13.69 -5.81
CA ALA A 106 13.50 -14.70 -6.33
C ALA A 106 12.39 -15.01 -5.32
N VAL A 107 12.75 -15.09 -4.04
CA VAL A 107 11.81 -15.35 -2.94
C VAL A 107 10.90 -14.14 -2.75
N LEU A 108 11.46 -12.93 -2.73
CA LEU A 108 10.71 -11.68 -2.60
C LEU A 108 9.69 -11.51 -3.74
N ARG A 109 10.11 -11.80 -4.98
CA ARG A 109 9.25 -11.76 -6.16
C ARG A 109 8.08 -12.74 -6.06
N TRP A 110 8.34 -13.99 -5.67
CA TRP A 110 7.28 -14.98 -5.51
C TRP A 110 6.34 -14.65 -4.35
N LEU A 111 6.86 -14.09 -3.25
CA LEU A 111 6.04 -13.59 -2.14
C LEU A 111 5.11 -12.46 -2.60
N VAL A 112 5.64 -11.46 -3.28
CA VAL A 112 4.86 -10.33 -3.80
C VAL A 112 3.85 -10.80 -4.84
N ALA A 113 4.24 -11.69 -5.76
CA ALA A 113 3.31 -12.26 -6.73
C ALA A 113 2.18 -13.04 -6.06
N GLY A 114 2.49 -13.85 -5.05
CA GLY A 114 1.50 -14.56 -4.23
C GLY A 114 0.57 -13.60 -3.50
N TYR A 115 1.11 -12.53 -2.90
CA TYR A 115 0.32 -11.50 -2.24
C TYR A 115 -0.62 -10.76 -3.23
N CYS A 116 -0.13 -10.41 -4.42
CA CYS A 116 -0.95 -9.83 -5.49
C CYS A 116 -2.09 -10.76 -5.90
N LEU A 117 -1.82 -12.06 -6.05
CA LEU A 117 -2.85 -13.06 -6.38
C LEU A 117 -3.88 -13.21 -5.26
N LEU A 118 -3.45 -13.22 -4.00
CA LEU A 118 -4.34 -13.25 -2.84
C LEU A 118 -5.21 -12.00 -2.77
N ALA A 119 -4.64 -10.83 -3.01
CA ALA A 119 -5.39 -9.58 -3.01
C ALA A 119 -6.37 -9.50 -4.18
N ALA A 120 -5.99 -9.98 -5.36
CA ALA A 120 -6.90 -10.12 -6.51
C ALA A 120 -8.05 -11.09 -6.20
N ALA A 121 -7.76 -12.23 -5.56
CA ALA A 121 -8.78 -13.15 -5.09
C ALA A 121 -9.69 -12.50 -4.04
N GLN A 122 -9.14 -11.73 -3.10
CA GLN A 122 -9.95 -10.99 -2.13
C GLN A 122 -10.84 -9.93 -2.78
N MET A 123 -10.45 -9.30 -3.89
CA MET A 123 -11.36 -8.42 -4.65
C MET A 123 -12.47 -9.19 -5.34
N GLN A 124 -12.14 -10.35 -5.91
CA GLN A 124 -13.10 -11.16 -6.65
C GLN A 124 -14.14 -11.81 -5.73
N PHE A 125 -13.74 -12.20 -4.52
CA PHE A 125 -14.60 -12.90 -3.55
C PHE A 125 -15.01 -12.03 -2.36
N GLY A 126 -14.46 -10.83 -2.24
CA GLY A 126 -14.74 -9.89 -1.16
C GLY A 126 -16.10 -9.27 -1.33
N LYS A 127 -17.03 -9.60 -0.43
CA LYS A 127 -18.31 -8.90 -0.31
C LYS A 127 -18.02 -7.39 -0.09
N PRO A 128 -18.60 -6.48 -0.89
CA PRO A 128 -18.39 -5.05 -0.69
C PRO A 128 -18.85 -4.71 0.72
N ARG A 129 -17.91 -4.36 1.60
CA ARG A 129 -18.26 -3.76 2.89
C ARG A 129 -18.73 -2.35 2.57
N LEU A 130 -20.02 -2.24 2.24
CA LEU A 130 -20.76 -1.00 2.38
C LEU A 130 -20.42 -0.48 3.77
N VAL A 131 -19.67 0.62 3.83
CA VAL A 131 -19.52 1.41 5.05
C VAL A 131 -20.93 1.92 5.32
N ALA A 132 -21.68 1.13 6.10
CA ALA A 132 -22.98 1.53 6.59
C ALA A 132 -22.73 2.81 7.37
N GLY A 133 -23.32 3.92 6.92
CA GLY A 133 -23.24 5.24 7.54
C GLY A 133 -23.94 5.31 8.91
N GLY A 134 -23.94 4.23 9.67
CA GLY A 134 -24.31 4.23 11.08
C GLY A 134 -23.13 4.74 11.89
N GLU A 135 -23.39 5.69 12.77
CA GLU A 135 -22.47 6.12 13.81
C GLU A 135 -21.89 4.88 14.50
N VAL A 136 -20.65 4.53 14.16
CA VAL A 136 -19.90 3.52 14.92
C VAL A 136 -19.58 4.21 16.24
N PRO A 137 -20.15 3.76 17.38
CA PRO A 137 -19.88 4.39 18.66
C PRO A 137 -18.37 4.34 18.88
N ALA A 138 -17.76 5.49 19.20
CA ALA A 138 -16.34 5.54 19.52
C ALA A 138 -16.03 4.46 20.56
N PRO A 139 -15.13 3.49 20.28
CA PRO A 139 -14.90 2.37 21.18
C PRO A 139 -14.28 2.91 22.46
N ARG A 140 -15.13 3.10 23.48
CA ARG A 140 -14.74 3.48 24.83
C ARG A 140 -14.77 2.21 25.67
N GLY A 141 -13.61 1.60 25.84
CA GLY A 141 -13.47 0.49 26.78
C GLY A 141 -12.07 -0.12 26.82
N ALA A 142 -11.87 -0.91 27.87
CA ALA A 142 -10.68 -1.71 28.15
C ALA A 142 -10.22 -2.74 27.08
N PRO A 143 -10.99 -3.19 26.06
CA PRO A 143 -10.47 -4.19 25.13
C PRO A 143 -9.37 -3.66 24.19
N MET A 144 -9.01 -2.38 24.21
CA MET A 144 -7.83 -1.88 23.46
C MET A 144 -6.51 -2.49 23.96
N LEU A 145 -6.44 -3.01 25.20
CA LEU A 145 -5.23 -3.66 25.72
C LEU A 145 -5.08 -5.13 25.26
N ALA A 146 -6.17 -5.75 24.81
CA ALA A 146 -6.20 -7.18 24.44
C ALA A 146 -6.03 -7.42 22.93
N ALA A 147 -5.95 -6.35 22.13
CA ALA A 147 -5.73 -6.40 20.69
C ALA A 147 -4.29 -6.04 20.28
N GLY A 148 -3.36 -5.98 21.25
CA GLY A 148 -1.92 -5.90 21.03
C GLY A 148 -1.30 -7.28 20.96
#